data_AF-A0A956B2N5-F1
#
_entry.id   AF-A0A956B2N5-F1
#
_cell.length_a   1.000
_cell.length_b   1.000
_cell.length_c   1.000
_cell.angle_alpha   90.00
_cell.angle_beta   90.00
_cell.angle_gamma   90.00
#
_symmetry.space_group_name_H-M   'P 1'
#
loop_
_entity.id
_entity.type
_entity.pdbx_description
1 polymer ?
#
loop_
_entity_poly.entity_id
_entity_poly.type
_entity_poly.pdbx_seq_one_letter_code
_entity_poly.pdbx_strand_id
1 'polypeptide(L)'
;MSTPVRAVVELFRGPFAGVRFPDVDNAQLEALVDQVVQARQAVDAARAALGSAQGALDEAIKQLGQQAERAHAYARIFAEGDPDLAEHVSQIPSEAPERVRRKASAEPRRRKSNGKSGPELPLAGARVEAVVRV
;
A
#
# COMPACT_ATOMS: atom_id res chain seq x y z
N MET A 1 1.06 -19.92 -25.38
CA MET A 1 1.23 -20.56 -26.68
C MET A 1 0.02 -20.22 -27.51
N SER A 2 0.19 -19.89 -28.79
CA SER A 2 -0.95 -19.58 -29.67
C SER A 2 -1.73 -20.85 -30.03
N THR A 3 -2.99 -20.69 -30.40
CA THR A 3 -3.88 -21.80 -30.80
C THR A 3 -3.31 -22.63 -31.96
N PRO A 4 -2.75 -22.04 -33.04
CA PRO A 4 -2.19 -22.82 -34.14
C PRO A 4 -0.99 -23.68 -33.73
N VAL A 5 -0.09 -23.15 -32.90
CA VAL A 5 1.09 -23.91 -32.42
C VAL A 5 0.66 -25.09 -31.55
N ARG A 6 -0.37 -24.91 -30.71
CA ARG A 6 -0.95 -26.01 -29.93
C ARG A 6 -1.50 -27.12 -30.82
N ALA A 7 -2.25 -26.76 -31.86
CA ALA A 7 -2.83 -27.73 -32.78
C ALA A 7 -1.76 -28.58 -33.49
N VAL A 8 -0.63 -27.96 -33.88
CA VAL A 8 0.51 -28.68 -34.48
C VAL A 8 1.12 -29.66 -33.49
N VAL A 9 1.41 -29.23 -32.26
CA VAL A 9 1.96 -30.13 -31.23
C VAL A 9 1.03 -31.33 -30.98
N GLU A 10 -0.28 -31.10 -30.85
CA GLU A 10 -1.25 -32.18 -30.67
C GLU A 10 -1.31 -33.15 -31.87
N LEU A 11 -1.14 -32.66 -33.10
CA LEU A 11 -1.05 -33.53 -34.27
C LEU A 11 0.17 -34.45 -34.19
N PHE A 12 1.32 -33.93 -33.77
CA PHE A 12 2.55 -34.71 -33.56
C PHE A 12 2.47 -35.61 -32.34
N ARG A 13 1.59 -35.37 -31.36
CA ARG A 13 1.32 -36.27 -30.23
C ARG A 13 0.41 -37.43 -30.59
N GLY A 14 -0.47 -37.25 -31.57
CA GLY A 14 -1.43 -38.26 -32.00
C GLY A 14 -1.08 -38.85 -33.36
N PRO A 15 -1.79 -38.46 -34.44
CA PRO A 15 -1.65 -39.09 -35.75
C PRO A 15 -0.21 -39.15 -36.29
N PHE A 16 0.63 -38.16 -35.95
CA PHE A 16 2.00 -38.05 -36.45
C PHE A 16 3.06 -38.50 -35.42
N ALA A 17 2.68 -39.19 -34.35
CA ALA A 17 3.62 -39.62 -33.30
C ALA A 17 4.80 -40.48 -33.82
N GLY A 18 4.57 -41.28 -34.87
CA GLY A 18 5.60 -42.08 -35.52
C GLY A 18 6.31 -41.41 -36.71
N VAL A 19 5.89 -40.20 -37.10
CA VAL A 19 6.42 -39.51 -38.27
C VAL A 19 7.63 -38.68 -37.87
N ARG A 20 8.72 -38.85 -38.62
CA ARG A 20 9.94 -38.04 -38.49
C ARG A 20 10.19 -37.31 -39.79
N PHE A 21 10.15 -35.98 -39.73
CA PHE A 21 10.68 -35.12 -40.78
C PHE A 21 12.16 -34.83 -40.48
N PRO A 22 12.94 -34.32 -41.45
CA PRO A 22 14.38 -34.12 -41.27
C PRO A 22 14.76 -33.30 -40.02
N ASP A 23 14.02 -32.23 -39.72
CA ASP A 23 14.30 -31.31 -38.61
C ASP A 23 13.13 -31.18 -37.61
N VAL A 24 12.09 -32.02 -37.75
CA VAL A 24 10.89 -31.92 -36.93
C VAL A 24 10.34 -33.31 -36.64
N ASP A 25 10.28 -33.63 -35.36
CA ASP A 25 9.59 -34.81 -34.84
C ASP A 25 8.90 -34.47 -33.52
N ASN A 26 8.13 -35.43 -33.00
CA ASN A 26 7.43 -35.26 -31.73
C ASN A 26 8.39 -34.92 -30.57
N ALA A 27 9.52 -35.61 -30.44
CA ALA A 27 10.44 -35.43 -29.33
C ALA A 27 11.05 -34.01 -29.32
N GLN A 28 11.39 -33.48 -30.50
CA GLN A 28 11.88 -32.11 -30.64
C GLN A 28 10.81 -31.07 -30.28
N LEU A 29 9.55 -31.29 -30.71
CA LEU A 29 8.44 -30.42 -30.36
C LEU A 29 8.12 -30.45 -28.86
N GLU A 30 8.13 -31.62 -28.22
CA GLU A 30 7.95 -31.74 -26.77
C GLU A 30 9.04 -31.00 -26.01
N ALA A 31 10.31 -31.15 -26.41
CA ALA A 31 11.42 -30.43 -25.79
C ALA A 31 11.25 -28.90 -25.89
N LEU A 32 10.76 -28.39 -27.02
CA LEU A 32 10.45 -26.96 -27.17
C LEU A 32 9.24 -26.54 -26.32
N VAL A 33 8.22 -27.38 -26.21
CA VAL A 33 7.07 -27.12 -25.32
C VAL A 33 7.54 -27.02 -23.86
N ASP A 34 8.38 -27.94 -23.42
CA ASP A 34 8.96 -27.93 -22.08
C ASP A 34 9.78 -26.66 -21.84
N GLN A 35 10.64 -26.28 -22.79
CA GLN A 35 11.39 -25.02 -22.72
C GLN A 35 10.47 -23.80 -22.59
N VAL A 36 9.37 -23.74 -23.36
CA VAL A 36 8.40 -22.65 -23.26
C VAL A 36 7.70 -22.63 -21.90
N VAL A 37 7.38 -23.80 -21.33
CA VAL A 37 6.79 -23.92 -20.00
C VAL A 37 7.77 -23.44 -18.93
N GLN A 38 9.03 -23.88 -18.97
CA GLN A 38 10.07 -23.45 -18.06
C GLN A 38 10.33 -21.95 -18.15
N ALA A 39 10.43 -21.40 -19.37
CA ALA A 39 10.61 -19.97 -19.58
C ALA A 39 9.43 -19.16 -19.01
N ARG A 40 8.19 -19.65 -19.16
CA ARG A 40 7.01 -19.01 -18.55
C ARG A 40 7.08 -18.99 -17.03
N GLN A 41 7.42 -20.12 -16.42
CA GLN A 41 7.56 -20.21 -14.97
C GLN A 41 8.65 -19.26 -14.45
N ALA A 42 9.79 -19.17 -15.14
CA ALA A 42 10.86 -18.23 -14.80
C ALA A 42 10.39 -16.77 -14.89
N VAL A 43 9.63 -16.41 -15.94
CA VAL A 43 9.06 -15.07 -16.09
C VAL A 43 8.07 -14.76 -14.97
N ASP A 44 7.20 -15.70 -14.61
CA ASP A 44 6.22 -15.50 -13.55
C ASP A 44 6.89 -15.34 -12.17
N ALA A 45 7.94 -16.13 -11.89
CA ALA A 45 8.77 -15.97 -10.70
C ALA A 45 9.48 -14.60 -10.65
N ALA A 46 10.05 -14.16 -11.77
CA ALA A 46 10.71 -12.86 -11.85
C ALA A 46 9.73 -11.70 -11.64
N ARG A 47 8.51 -11.80 -12.16
CA ARG A 47 7.44 -10.80 -11.93
C ARG A 47 7.02 -10.74 -10.46
N ALA A 48 6.90 -11.88 -9.79
CA ALA A 48 6.61 -11.92 -8.37
C ALA A 48 7.73 -11.27 -7.54
N ALA A 49 8.99 -11.56 -7.87
CA ALA A 49 10.14 -10.93 -7.23
C ALA A 49 10.17 -9.41 -7.45
N LEU A 50 9.87 -8.95 -8.67
CA LEU A 50 9.76 -7.52 -8.98
C LEU A 50 8.68 -6.83 -8.14
N GLY A 51 7.49 -7.42 -8.05
CA GLY A 51 6.40 -6.87 -7.23
C GLY A 51 6.78 -6.78 -5.75
N SER A 52 7.49 -7.78 -5.22
CA SER A 52 7.99 -7.74 -3.84
C SER A 52 9.04 -6.64 -3.63
N ALA A 53 9.98 -6.49 -4.57
CA ALA A 53 11.00 -5.44 -4.49
C ALA A 53 10.40 -4.03 -4.57
N GLN A 54 9.39 -3.83 -5.42
CA GLN A 54 8.66 -2.57 -5.52
C GLN A 54 7.92 -2.25 -4.20
N GLY A 55 7.24 -3.23 -3.61
CA GLY A 55 6.60 -3.04 -2.31
C GLY A 55 7.58 -2.68 -1.19
N ALA A 56 8.76 -3.31 -1.17
CA ALA A 56 9.82 -2.99 -0.22
C ALA A 56 10.39 -1.57 -0.44
N LEU A 57 10.54 -1.15 -1.69
CA LEU A 57 10.97 0.20 -2.04
C LEU A 57 9.96 1.25 -1.58
N ASP A 58 8.67 1.04 -1.83
CA ASP A 58 7.62 1.97 -1.42
C ASP A 58 7.57 2.12 0.11
N GLU A 59 7.73 1.02 0.84
CA GLU A 59 7.78 1.04 2.30
C GLU A 59 9.02 1.80 2.80
N ALA A 60 10.19 1.56 2.20
CA ALA A 60 11.42 2.28 2.54
C ALA A 60 11.30 3.79 2.28
N ILE A 61 10.69 4.19 1.16
CA ILE A 61 10.43 5.59 0.83
C ILE A 61 9.51 6.23 1.88
N LYS A 62 8.44 5.54 2.29
CA LYS A 62 7.53 6.05 3.34
C LYS A 62 8.25 6.23 4.68
N GLN A 63 9.05 5.25 5.09
CA GLN A 63 9.81 5.32 6.33
C GLN A 63 10.82 6.47 6.31
N LEU A 64 11.53 6.62 5.19
CA LEU A 64 12.46 7.73 4.97
C LEU A 64 11.74 9.08 5.02
N GLY A 65 10.58 9.20 4.36
CA GLY A 65 9.77 10.42 4.38
C GLY A 65 9.35 10.81 5.80
N GLN A 66 8.85 9.87 6.59
CA GLN A 66 8.47 10.11 7.99
C GLN A 66 9.67 10.54 8.85
N GLN A 67 10.84 9.93 8.65
CA GLN A 67 12.07 10.35 9.35
C GLN A 67 12.53 11.73 8.91
N ALA A 68 12.48 12.04 7.62
CA ALA A 68 12.87 13.33 7.06
C ALA A 68 11.98 14.46 7.61
N GLU A 69 10.66 14.26 7.66
CA GLU A 69 9.74 15.23 8.27
C GLU A 69 10.06 15.50 9.74
N ARG A 70 10.30 14.43 10.52
CA ARG A 70 10.68 14.54 11.94
C ARG A 70 12.02 15.25 12.10
N ALA A 71 13.00 14.91 11.27
CA ALA A 71 14.31 15.54 11.28
C ALA A 71 14.21 17.03 10.93
N HIS A 72 13.40 17.39 9.94
CA HIS A 72 13.14 18.79 9.59
C HIS A 72 12.47 19.55 10.74
N ALA A 73 11.48 18.95 11.41
CA ALA A 73 10.85 19.54 12.59
C ALA A 73 11.85 19.78 13.73
N TYR A 74 12.75 18.83 13.98
CA TYR A 74 13.81 18.99 14.98
C TYR A 74 14.84 20.05 14.57
N ALA A 75 15.22 20.10 13.30
CA ALA A 75 16.12 21.12 12.77
C ALA A 75 15.52 22.53 12.92
N ARG A 76 14.21 22.70 12.70
CA ARG A 76 13.52 23.99 12.91
C ARG A 76 13.61 24.45 14.37
N ILE A 77 13.42 23.55 15.33
CA ILE A 77 13.51 23.87 16.77
C ILE A 77 14.96 24.20 17.16
N PHE A 78 15.91 23.42 16.68
CA PHE A 78 17.33 23.62 16.97
C PHE A 78 17.85 24.95 16.42
N ALA A 79 17.37 25.36 15.24
CA ALA A 79 17.78 26.60 14.59
C ALA A 79 17.16 27.88 15.16
N GLU A 80 16.23 27.82 16.13
CA GLU A 80 15.61 29.03 16.72
C GLU A 80 16.63 29.99 17.35
N GLY A 81 17.81 29.50 17.74
CA GLY A 81 18.90 30.30 18.33
C GLY A 81 19.98 30.77 17.35
N ASP A 82 19.89 30.41 16.07
CA ASP A 82 20.90 30.69 15.05
C ASP A 82 20.21 31.14 13.74
N PRO A 83 20.24 32.45 13.42
CA PRO A 83 19.49 32.99 12.29
C PRO A 83 20.00 32.49 10.93
N ASP A 84 21.32 32.27 10.80
CA ASP A 84 21.90 31.72 9.58
C ASP A 84 21.42 30.27 9.38
N LEU A 85 21.44 29.47 10.45
CA LEU A 85 20.94 28.09 10.40
C LEU A 85 19.43 28.01 10.14
N ALA A 86 18.65 28.95 10.70
CA ALA A 86 17.21 29.01 10.50
C ALA A 86 16.85 29.30 9.03
N GLU A 87 17.61 30.16 8.36
CA GLU A 87 17.43 30.44 6.94
C GLU A 87 17.65 29.18 6.10
N HIS A 88 18.73 28.44 6.35
CA HIS A 88 19.03 27.19 5.63
C HIS A 88 17.94 26.13 5.81
N VAL A 89 17.42 25.95 7.03
CA VAL A 89 16.34 24.99 7.30
C VAL A 89 15.01 25.41 6.64
N SER A 90 14.76 26.72 6.53
CA SER A 90 13.54 27.26 5.92
C SER A 90 13.47 27.07 4.40
N GLN A 91 14.61 26.94 3.73
CA GLN A 91 14.69 26.70 2.29
C GLN A 91 14.35 25.24 1.90
N ILE A 92 14.32 24.31 2.87
CA ILE A 92 13.96 22.92 2.61
C ILE A 92 12.43 22.85 2.45
N PRO A 93 11.91 22.48 1.27
CA PRO A 93 10.48 22.34 1.06
C PRO A 93 9.94 21.18 1.91
N SER A 94 8.87 21.45 2.65
CA SER A 94 8.16 20.44 3.43
C SER A 94 6.77 20.22 2.84
N GLU A 95 6.38 18.96 2.65
CA GLU A 95 5.04 18.59 2.18
C GLU A 95 3.97 18.73 3.28
N ALA A 96 4.39 18.86 4.55
CA ALA A 96 3.47 19.02 5.67
C ALA A 96 2.86 20.43 5.67
N PRO A 97 1.52 20.57 5.81
CA PRO A 97 0.89 21.88 5.87
C PRO A 97 1.42 22.65 7.08
N GLU A 98 1.92 23.85 6.81
CA GLU A 98 2.46 24.74 7.84
C GLU A 98 1.35 25.05 8.85
N ARG A 99 1.38 24.37 9.99
CA ARG A 99 0.50 24.66 11.11
C ARG A 99 0.90 26.02 11.67
N VAL A 100 0.30 27.06 11.10
CA VAL A 100 0.35 28.43 11.62
C VAL A 100 -0.05 28.36 13.09
N ARG A 101 0.94 28.44 13.98
CA ARG A 101 0.72 28.59 15.42
C ARG A 101 0.01 29.93 15.60
N ARG A 102 -1.32 29.90 15.72
CA ARG A 102 -2.08 31.04 16.23
C ARG A 102 -1.52 31.33 17.61
N LYS A 103 -0.77 32.43 17.73
CA LYS A 103 -0.42 33.03 19.02
C LYS A 103 -1.73 33.17 19.80
N ALA A 104 -1.93 32.32 20.79
CA ALA A 104 -2.98 32.48 21.78
C ALA A 104 -2.60 33.68 22.64
N SER A 105 -2.78 34.89 22.09
CA SER A 105 -2.83 36.09 22.92
C SER A 105 -4.08 36.01 23.77
N ALA A 106 -3.83 36.11 25.07
CA ALA A 106 -4.77 36.08 26.17
C ALA A 106 -6.02 36.95 25.95
N GLU A 107 -7.17 36.42 26.38
CA GLU A 107 -8.20 37.23 27.06
C GLU A 107 -9.09 36.27 27.90
N PRO A 108 -9.03 36.31 29.25
CA PRO A 108 -9.87 35.46 30.09
C PRO A 108 -11.30 36.04 30.11
N ARG A 109 -12.19 35.49 29.29
CA ARG A 109 -13.63 35.81 29.40
C ARG A 109 -14.18 35.24 30.70
N ARG A 110 -14.33 36.12 31.70
CA ARG A 110 -15.14 35.96 32.92
C ARG A 110 -16.45 35.22 32.60
N ARG A 111 -16.56 33.96 33.05
CA ARG A 111 -17.83 33.24 33.15
C ARG A 111 -18.64 33.88 34.27
N LYS A 112 -19.70 34.61 33.93
CA LYS A 112 -20.73 35.00 34.89
C LYS A 112 -21.67 33.79 35.02
N SER A 113 -21.60 33.14 36.19
CA SER A 113 -22.52 32.09 36.57
C SER A 113 -23.94 32.63 36.58
N ASN A 114 -24.88 31.94 35.94
CA ASN A 114 -26.26 31.98 36.37
C ASN A 114 -26.71 30.53 36.53
N GLY A 115 -26.78 30.11 37.78
CA GLY A 115 -27.25 28.78 38.15
C GLY A 115 -28.74 28.65 37.89
N LYS A 116 -29.14 27.46 37.46
CA LYS A 116 -30.40 26.82 37.83
C LYS A 116 -30.28 25.33 37.50
N SER A 117 -29.97 24.59 38.56
CA SER A 117 -30.57 23.30 38.94
C SER A 117 -30.78 22.26 37.83
N GLY A 118 -29.96 21.20 37.85
CA GLY A 118 -30.52 19.85 37.65
C GLY A 118 -31.01 19.30 39.01
N PRO A 119 -31.52 18.06 39.09
CA PRO A 119 -31.81 17.11 38.01
C PRO A 119 -33.24 16.50 38.14
N GLU A 120 -33.75 15.81 37.13
CA GLU A 120 -34.55 14.60 37.37
C GLU A 120 -34.64 13.74 36.09
N LEU A 121 -34.12 12.52 36.21
CA LEU A 121 -34.26 11.43 35.25
C LEU A 121 -35.59 10.71 35.55
N PRO A 122 -36.49 10.49 34.58
CA PRO A 122 -37.55 9.51 34.77
C PRO A 122 -36.96 8.10 34.59
N LEU A 123 -36.63 7.47 35.72
CA LEU A 123 -36.46 6.02 35.81
C LEU A 123 -37.83 5.40 36.14
N ALA A 124 -38.61 5.08 35.11
CA ALA A 124 -39.76 4.17 35.13
C ALA A 124 -40.02 3.76 33.67
N GLY A 125 -40.08 2.50 33.24
CA GLY A 125 -40.52 1.29 33.90
C GLY A 125 -41.58 0.63 33.00
N ALA A 126 -41.16 -0.20 32.05
CA ALA A 126 -42.03 -1.14 31.33
C ALA A 126 -41.15 -2.29 30.80
N ARG A 127 -40.93 -3.33 31.61
CA ARG A 127 -41.64 -4.62 31.56
C ARG A 127 -41.56 -5.32 30.20
N VAL A 128 -40.62 -6.28 30.15
CA VAL A 128 -40.74 -7.63 29.58
C VAL A 128 -42.03 -7.96 28.82
N GLU A 129 -41.88 -8.31 27.54
CA GLU A 129 -42.41 -9.58 27.05
C GLU A 129 -41.47 -10.19 26.01
N ALA A 130 -41.12 -11.45 26.27
CA ALA A 130 -40.46 -12.35 25.36
C ALA A 130 -41.51 -13.00 24.47
N VAL A 131 -41.28 -13.09 23.16
CA VAL A 131 -41.86 -14.16 22.34
C VAL A 131 -40.81 -14.65 21.35
N VAL A 132 -40.31 -15.84 21.69
CA VAL A 132 -39.65 -16.79 20.79
C VAL A 132 -40.74 -17.51 19.99
N ARG A 133 -40.58 -17.63 18.67
CA ARG A 133 -40.83 -18.87 17.89
C ARG A 133 -40.38 -18.66 16.44
N VAL A 134 -39.30 -19.35 16.04
CA VAL A 134 -39.24 -20.58 15.20
C VAL A 134 -39.23 -20.23 13.72
#